data_AF-A0AAD7NXX9-F1
#
_entry.id   AF-A0AAD7NXX9-F1
#
_cell.length_a   1.000
_cell.length_b   1.000
_cell.length_c   1.000
_cell.angle_alpha   90.00
_cell.angle_beta   90.00
_cell.angle_gamma   90.00
#
_symmetry.space_group_name_H-M   'P 1'
#
loop_
_entity.id
_entity.type
_entity.pdbx_description
1 polymer ?
#
loop_
_entity_poly.entity_id
_entity_poly.type
_entity_poly.pdbx_seq_one_letter_code
_entity_poly.pdbx_strand_id
1 'polypeptide(L)'
;MSKCDYVVNTEITVLGPRGTPTITPANQLALYSVGGDILKSLFCFTNLVRVSLSHPVGFNLDNSTLNDLTIAWPHMHSRVTPEGLYAFAANCPRLGFLELTFDATTVPPVNREKKAKRVAQQTLRILDVACTPLQKPKEVAKFLSLIFPQLHSTETLHEYWQYNWKGDEEAAEVIDDPQLIESNRLWKKVETSLRRMHTSV
;
A
#
# COMPACT_ATOMS: atom_id res chain seq x y z
N MET A 1 24.84 22.69 19.84
CA MET A 1 24.13 21.69 20.65
C MET A 1 22.97 21.16 19.83
N SER A 2 23.13 19.98 19.23
CA SER A 2 22.10 19.34 18.40
C SER A 2 21.13 18.59 19.30
N LYS A 3 19.84 18.90 19.24
CA LYS A 3 18.79 18.10 19.90
C LYS A 3 18.58 16.85 19.07
N CYS A 4 18.89 15.69 19.65
CA CYS A 4 18.45 14.40 19.13
C CYS A 4 16.96 14.26 19.40
N ASP A 5 16.13 14.44 18.37
CA ASP A 5 14.72 14.04 18.43
C ASP A 5 14.67 12.51 18.34
N TYR A 6 14.46 11.85 19.48
CA TYR A 6 14.11 10.44 19.52
C TYR A 6 12.71 10.27 18.92
N VAL A 7 12.65 9.84 17.67
CA VAL A 7 11.40 9.34 17.08
C VAL A 7 11.10 7.99 17.74
N VAL A 8 10.13 7.98 18.65
CA VAL A 8 9.58 6.73 19.18
C VAL A 8 8.82 6.07 18.03
N ASN A 9 9.49 5.15 17.33
CA ASN A 9 8.86 4.29 16.35
C ASN A 9 7.85 3.41 17.08
N THR A 10 6.60 3.85 17.10
CA THR A 10 5.51 3.05 17.64
C THR A 10 5.04 2.15 16.51
N GLU A 11 5.34 0.87 16.61
CA GLU A 11 4.83 -0.16 15.71
C GLU A 11 3.64 -0.83 16.39
N ILE A 12 2.47 -0.75 15.78
CA ILE A 12 1.27 -1.45 16.25
C ILE A 12 0.97 -2.55 15.24
N THR A 13 1.20 -3.80 15.65
CA THR A 13 0.84 -4.98 14.87
C THR A 13 -0.38 -5.61 15.51
N VAL A 14 -1.53 -5.50 14.84
CA VAL A 14 -2.74 -6.20 15.24
C VAL A 14 -2.76 -7.53 14.51
N LEU A 15 -2.51 -8.62 15.23
CA LEU A 15 -2.56 -9.98 14.69
C LEU A 15 -3.90 -10.63 15.06
N GLY A 16 -4.65 -11.06 14.04
CA GLY A 16 -5.81 -11.93 14.24
C GLY A 16 -5.39 -13.37 14.60
N PRO A 17 -6.29 -14.17 15.20
CA PRO A 17 -6.02 -15.58 15.50
C PRO A 17 -5.70 -16.37 14.21
N ARG A 18 -4.52 -17.01 14.18
CA ARG A 18 -4.09 -17.88 13.08
C ARG A 18 -4.74 -19.27 13.21
N GLY A 19 -6.03 -19.37 12.89
CA GLY A 19 -6.70 -20.64 12.65
C GLY A 19 -6.65 -21.00 11.17
N THR A 20 -6.43 -22.28 10.83
CA THR A 20 -6.58 -22.75 9.45
C THR A 20 -8.02 -22.49 8.99
N PRO A 21 -8.25 -21.82 7.85
CA PRO A 21 -9.60 -21.50 7.41
C PRO A 21 -10.32 -22.79 7.02
N THR A 22 -11.18 -23.28 7.91
CA THR A 22 -12.15 -24.31 7.57
C THR A 22 -13.15 -23.67 6.64
N ILE A 23 -13.28 -24.18 5.41
CA ILE A 23 -14.06 -23.60 4.30
C ILE A 23 -15.42 -23.12 4.81
N THR A 24 -15.52 -21.81 5.04
CA THR A 24 -16.72 -21.16 5.57
C THR A 24 -17.48 -20.57 4.38
N PRO A 25 -18.81 -20.73 4.26
CA PRO A 25 -19.57 -20.14 3.17
C PRO A 25 -19.29 -18.63 3.06
N ALA A 26 -19.20 -18.09 1.84
CA ALA A 26 -18.83 -16.68 1.57
C ALA A 26 -19.62 -15.66 2.41
N ASN A 27 -20.84 -16.02 2.82
CA ASN A 27 -21.76 -15.19 3.61
C ASN A 27 -21.34 -15.05 5.08
N GLN A 28 -20.43 -15.89 5.59
CA GLN A 28 -19.93 -15.82 6.97
C GLN A 28 -18.63 -15.04 7.10
N LEU A 29 -17.86 -14.85 6.02
CA LEU A 29 -16.61 -14.08 6.05
C LEU A 29 -16.83 -12.62 6.48
N ALA A 30 -17.98 -12.04 6.17
CA ALA A 30 -18.35 -10.70 6.60
C ALA A 30 -18.44 -10.58 8.14
N LEU A 31 -18.84 -11.64 8.86
CA LEU A 31 -18.95 -11.66 10.32
C LEU A 31 -17.58 -11.64 11.02
N TYR A 32 -16.52 -12.06 10.33
CA TYR A 32 -15.15 -12.08 10.84
C TYR A 32 -14.30 -10.93 10.30
N SER A 33 -14.88 -10.04 9.50
CA SER A 33 -14.20 -8.83 9.05
C SER A 33 -14.14 -7.82 10.20
N VAL A 34 -12.97 -7.20 10.40
CA VAL A 34 -12.82 -6.13 11.38
C VAL A 34 -13.44 -4.86 10.78
N GLY A 35 -14.42 -4.30 11.48
CA GLY A 35 -15.07 -3.05 11.12
C GLY A 35 -14.15 -1.85 11.29
N GLY A 36 -14.36 -0.82 10.46
CA GLY A 36 -13.61 0.42 10.51
C GLY A 36 -13.69 1.18 11.84
N ASP A 37 -14.78 0.99 12.58
CA ASP A 37 -15.04 1.54 13.90
C ASP A 37 -14.01 1.08 14.95
N ILE A 38 -13.55 -0.17 14.87
CA ILE A 38 -12.51 -0.70 15.76
C ILE A 38 -11.20 0.07 15.56
N LEU A 39 -10.87 0.41 14.30
CA LEU A 39 -9.66 1.16 13.98
C LEU A 39 -9.71 2.62 14.42
N LYS A 40 -10.90 3.22 14.55
CA LYS A 40 -11.07 4.61 15.00
C LYS A 40 -10.41 4.89 16.35
N SER A 41 -10.42 3.91 17.25
CA SER A 41 -9.78 4.01 18.56
C SER A 41 -8.27 4.27 18.48
N LEU A 42 -7.66 3.81 17.41
CA LEU A 42 -6.23 3.91 17.17
C LEU A 42 -5.89 5.22 16.39
N PHE A 43 -6.89 6.01 15.96
CA PHE A 43 -6.66 7.27 15.21
C PHE A 43 -6.00 8.37 16.05
N CYS A 44 -5.96 8.21 17.37
CA CYS A 44 -5.25 9.12 18.26
C CYS A 44 -3.73 9.13 18.05
N PHE A 45 -3.17 8.12 17.37
CA PHE A 45 -1.75 8.01 17.10
C PHE A 45 -1.34 8.71 15.79
N THR A 46 -1.19 10.03 15.84
CA THR A 46 -0.94 10.90 14.67
C THR A 46 0.49 10.86 14.11
N ASN A 47 1.43 10.26 14.85
CA ASN A 47 2.85 10.16 14.46
C ASN A 47 3.26 8.73 14.06
N LEU A 48 2.31 7.86 13.71
CA LEU A 48 2.62 6.50 13.29
C LEU A 48 3.39 6.48 11.98
N VAL A 49 4.63 6.01 12.02
CA VAL A 49 5.52 5.90 10.85
C VAL A 49 5.23 4.63 10.03
N ARG A 50 4.75 3.57 10.70
CA ARG A 50 4.43 2.28 10.09
C ARG A 50 3.22 1.68 10.79
N VAL A 51 2.19 1.32 10.04
CA VAL A 51 0.99 0.65 10.55
C VAL A 51 0.72 -0.58 9.69
N SER A 52 0.97 -1.76 10.25
CA SER A 52 0.68 -3.03 9.59
C SER A 52 -0.60 -3.63 10.14
N LEU A 53 -1.65 -3.52 9.33
CA LEU A 53 -2.93 -4.14 9.61
C LEU A 53 -3.02 -5.44 8.81
N SER A 54 -2.86 -6.57 9.48
CA SER A 54 -3.04 -7.89 8.86
C SER A 54 -4.16 -8.64 9.56
N HIS A 55 -5.22 -8.93 8.81
CA HIS A 55 -6.30 -9.79 9.29
C HIS A 55 -6.53 -10.88 8.25
N PRO A 56 -6.62 -12.18 8.63
CA PRO A 56 -6.77 -13.28 7.67
C PRO A 56 -7.98 -13.13 6.74
N VAL A 57 -9.02 -12.43 7.20
CA VAL A 57 -10.27 -12.20 6.47
C VAL A 57 -10.37 -10.77 5.91
N GLY A 58 -9.32 -9.96 6.09
CA GLY A 58 -9.27 -8.56 5.70
C GLY A 58 -10.07 -7.63 6.61
N PHE A 59 -10.20 -6.38 6.17
CA PHE A 59 -10.93 -5.32 6.85
C PHE A 59 -12.10 -4.88 5.98
N ASN A 60 -13.26 -4.64 6.60
CA ASN A 60 -14.39 -4.04 5.92
C ASN A 60 -14.32 -2.52 6.09
N LEU A 61 -13.51 -1.88 5.23
CA LEU A 61 -13.29 -0.44 5.23
C LEU A 61 -14.08 0.19 4.10
N ASP A 62 -15.08 0.99 4.43
CA ASP A 62 -15.75 1.84 3.45
C ASP A 62 -14.91 3.09 3.13
N ASN A 63 -15.30 3.83 2.08
CA ASN A 63 -14.57 5.01 1.64
C ASN A 63 -14.48 6.10 2.71
N SER A 64 -15.50 6.23 3.57
CA SER A 64 -15.47 7.18 4.69
C SER A 64 -14.42 6.80 5.73
N THR A 65 -14.37 5.52 6.09
CA THR A 65 -13.40 4.98 7.04
C THR A 65 -11.99 5.07 6.47
N LEU A 66 -11.80 4.76 5.18
CA LEU A 66 -10.51 4.95 4.51
C LEU A 66 -10.08 6.41 4.53
N ASN A 67 -11.00 7.35 4.30
CA ASN A 67 -10.69 8.76 4.40
C ASN A 67 -10.27 9.15 5.83
N ASP A 68 -11.04 8.75 6.84
CA ASP A 68 -10.70 9.01 8.25
C ASP A 68 -9.35 8.35 8.63
N LEU A 69 -9.09 7.15 8.13
CA LEU A 69 -7.82 6.43 8.28
C LEU A 69 -6.66 7.17 7.63
N THR A 70 -6.83 7.71 6.42
CA THR A 70 -5.76 8.47 5.75
C THR A 70 -5.49 9.81 6.45
N ILE A 71 -6.48 10.37 7.14
CA ILE A 71 -6.31 11.57 7.98
C ILE A 71 -5.56 11.21 9.26
N ALA A 72 -5.94 10.11 9.91
CA ALA A 72 -5.35 9.68 11.16
C ALA A 72 -3.94 9.08 11.00
N TRP A 73 -3.76 8.26 9.96
CA TRP A 73 -2.58 7.44 9.71
C TRP A 73 -2.10 7.56 8.27
N PRO A 74 -1.30 8.58 7.99
CA PRO A 74 -0.79 8.84 6.65
C PRO A 74 0.11 7.70 6.07
N HIS A 75 0.39 6.64 6.83
CA HIS A 75 1.34 5.57 6.50
C HIS A 75 0.75 4.14 6.50
N MET A 76 -0.58 3.98 6.41
CA MET A 76 -1.26 2.67 6.58
C MET A 76 -1.36 1.81 5.31
N HIS A 77 -1.28 0.47 5.48
CA HIS A 77 -1.49 -0.57 4.47
C HIS A 77 -2.94 -1.10 4.45
N SER A 78 -3.73 -0.82 3.40
CA SER A 78 -5.08 -1.42 3.21
C SER A 78 -5.36 -1.74 1.75
N ARG A 79 -6.42 -2.52 1.46
CA ARG A 79 -6.98 -2.70 0.11
C ARG A 79 -7.59 -1.39 -0.37
N VAL A 80 -6.81 -0.63 -1.11
CA VAL A 80 -7.15 0.72 -1.56
C VAL A 80 -7.71 0.63 -2.98
N THR A 81 -8.67 1.47 -3.36
CA THR A 81 -8.94 1.66 -4.79
C THR A 81 -7.89 2.60 -5.37
N PRO A 82 -7.58 2.59 -6.68
CA PRO A 82 -6.67 3.58 -7.25
C PRO A 82 -7.01 5.02 -6.84
N GLU A 83 -8.29 5.37 -6.71
CA GLU A 83 -8.74 6.68 -6.24
C GLU A 83 -8.32 6.99 -4.81
N GLY A 84 -8.25 5.99 -3.94
CA GLY A 84 -7.77 6.17 -2.56
C GLY A 84 -6.30 6.60 -2.51
N LEU A 85 -5.50 6.36 -3.55
CA LEU A 85 -4.13 6.92 -3.64
C LEU A 85 -4.11 8.45 -3.66
N TYR A 86 -5.19 9.10 -4.12
CA TYR A 86 -5.30 10.56 -4.02
C TYR A 86 -5.41 11.03 -2.57
N ALA A 87 -6.04 10.25 -1.68
CA ALA A 87 -6.15 10.61 -0.27
C ALA A 87 -4.77 10.58 0.39
N PHE A 88 -3.96 9.55 0.11
CA PHE A 88 -2.57 9.51 0.57
C PHE A 88 -1.76 10.69 0.03
N ALA A 89 -1.91 10.99 -1.25
CA ALA A 89 -1.20 12.12 -1.84
C ALA A 89 -1.61 13.49 -1.27
N ALA A 90 -2.88 13.65 -0.87
CA ALA A 90 -3.41 14.90 -0.30
C ALA A 90 -3.03 15.07 1.17
N ASN A 91 -3.13 14.00 1.95
CA ASN A 91 -3.05 14.06 3.40
C ASN A 91 -1.66 13.72 3.96
N CYS A 92 -0.76 13.16 3.13
CA CYS A 92 0.51 12.60 3.57
C CYS A 92 1.71 13.29 2.88
N PRO A 93 1.98 14.59 3.14
CA PRO A 93 2.98 15.37 2.39
C PRO A 93 4.43 14.92 2.61
N ARG A 94 4.69 14.08 3.63
CA ARG A 94 6.02 13.56 3.97
C ARG A 94 6.18 12.05 3.74
N LEU A 95 5.19 11.42 3.10
CA LEU A 95 5.20 9.99 2.80
C LEU A 95 6.38 9.63 1.87
N GLY A 96 7.38 8.89 2.36
CA GLY A 96 8.57 8.52 1.59
C GLY A 96 8.50 7.11 0.98
N PHE A 97 7.84 6.21 1.70
CA PHE A 97 7.60 4.82 1.37
C PHE A 97 6.13 4.51 1.64
N LEU A 98 5.49 3.78 0.74
CA LEU A 98 4.12 3.31 0.88
C LEU A 98 4.07 1.85 0.44
N GLU A 99 3.59 0.98 1.30
CA GLU A 99 3.24 -0.39 0.94
C GLU A 99 1.72 -0.47 0.94
N LEU A 100 1.11 -1.03 -0.09
CA LEU A 100 -0.34 -1.28 -0.10
C LEU A 100 -0.69 -2.29 -1.17
N THR A 101 -1.87 -2.89 -1.02
CA THR A 101 -2.49 -3.66 -2.09
C THR A 101 -3.67 -2.88 -2.64
N PHE A 102 -3.82 -2.87 -3.96
CA PHE A 102 -4.98 -2.26 -4.60
C PHE A 102 -5.42 -3.08 -5.81
N ASP A 103 -6.49 -2.67 -6.47
CA ASP A 103 -6.81 -3.20 -7.78
C ASP A 103 -6.23 -2.25 -8.85
N ALA A 104 -5.14 -2.66 -9.52
CA ALA A 104 -4.53 -1.91 -10.62
C ALA A 104 -4.93 -2.46 -12.00
N THR A 105 -5.97 -3.28 -12.09
CA THR A 105 -6.53 -3.75 -13.38
C THR A 105 -7.22 -2.61 -14.13
N THR A 106 -7.79 -1.66 -13.38
CA THR A 106 -8.38 -0.43 -13.89
C THR A 106 -7.79 0.76 -13.13
N VAL A 107 -7.56 1.87 -13.82
CA VAL A 107 -7.18 3.13 -13.18
C VAL A 107 -8.05 4.26 -13.71
N PRO A 108 -8.33 5.29 -12.88
CA PRO A 108 -9.06 6.47 -13.30
C PRO A 108 -8.45 7.09 -14.56
N PRO A 109 -9.29 7.60 -15.49
CA PRO A 109 -8.78 8.34 -16.63
C PRO A 109 -7.98 9.55 -16.15
N VAL A 110 -6.74 9.66 -16.63
CA VAL A 110 -5.82 10.76 -16.32
C VAL A 110 -6.31 12.03 -17.02
N ASN A 111 -7.24 12.75 -16.39
CA ASN A 111 -7.65 14.07 -16.87
C ASN A 111 -6.68 15.13 -16.32
N ARG A 112 -5.61 15.39 -17.08
CA ARG A 112 -4.54 16.34 -16.73
C ARG A 112 -5.06 17.74 -16.40
N GLU A 113 -6.19 18.13 -16.98
CA GLU A 113 -6.71 19.50 -16.87
C GLU A 113 -7.46 19.77 -15.55
N LYS A 114 -8.06 18.75 -14.92
CA LYS A 114 -8.95 18.95 -13.76
C LYS A 114 -8.35 18.58 -12.40
N LYS A 115 -7.35 17.71 -12.33
CA LYS A 115 -6.86 17.16 -11.03
C LYS A 115 -5.37 17.37 -10.75
N ALA A 116 -4.54 17.70 -11.73
CA ALA A 116 -3.09 17.82 -11.57
C ALA A 116 -2.63 19.04 -10.74
N LYS A 117 -3.49 20.05 -10.53
CA LYS A 117 -3.08 21.31 -9.91
C LYS A 117 -3.12 21.37 -8.37
N ARG A 118 -3.60 20.33 -7.66
CA ARG A 118 -3.75 20.44 -6.19
C ARG A 118 -3.21 19.29 -5.35
N VAL A 119 -2.93 18.11 -5.91
CA VAL A 119 -2.61 16.92 -5.09
C VAL A 119 -1.49 16.11 -5.75
N ALA A 120 -0.29 16.69 -5.78
CA ALA A 120 0.92 15.98 -6.19
C ALA A 120 1.82 15.83 -4.98
N GLN A 121 2.02 14.59 -4.56
CA GLN A 121 2.83 14.25 -3.39
C GLN A 121 4.29 14.10 -3.84
N GLN A 122 5.18 14.89 -3.24
CA GLN A 122 6.55 15.08 -3.74
C GLN A 122 7.61 14.24 -3.02
N THR A 123 7.26 13.47 -2.00
CA THR A 123 8.27 12.75 -1.19
C THR A 123 8.25 11.24 -1.38
N LEU A 124 7.21 10.67 -1.97
CA LEU A 124 7.12 9.23 -2.19
C LEU A 124 8.14 8.81 -3.25
N ARG A 125 8.98 7.83 -2.92
CA ARG A 125 10.04 7.31 -3.81
C ARG A 125 9.83 5.85 -4.16
N ILE A 126 9.26 5.10 -3.22
CA ILE A 126 9.06 3.65 -3.31
C ILE A 126 7.60 3.35 -3.00
N LEU A 127 6.95 2.60 -3.90
CA LEU A 127 5.61 2.04 -3.71
C LEU A 127 5.74 0.53 -3.76
N ASP A 128 5.56 -0.14 -2.62
CA ASP A 128 5.42 -1.58 -2.58
C ASP A 128 3.95 -1.94 -2.86
N VAL A 129 3.76 -2.75 -3.89
CA VAL A 129 2.44 -3.12 -4.41
C VAL A 129 2.08 -4.57 -4.07
N ALA A 130 2.98 -5.32 -3.42
CA ALA A 130 2.77 -6.70 -3.03
C ALA A 130 2.06 -7.53 -4.13
N CYS A 131 0.91 -8.15 -3.83
CA CYS A 131 0.11 -8.94 -4.78
C CYS A 131 -0.95 -8.12 -5.55
N THR A 132 -0.67 -6.85 -5.88
CA THR A 132 -1.61 -5.99 -6.62
C THR A 132 -1.76 -6.48 -8.07
N PRO A 133 -2.98 -6.91 -8.50
CA PRO A 133 -3.23 -7.32 -9.87
C PRO A 133 -3.09 -6.14 -10.84
N LEU A 134 -2.48 -6.37 -12.00
CA LEU A 134 -2.14 -5.35 -12.97
C LEU A 134 -2.42 -5.85 -14.39
N GLN A 135 -3.11 -5.05 -15.22
CA GLN A 135 -3.34 -5.38 -16.64
C GLN A 135 -2.66 -4.41 -17.60
N LYS A 136 -2.61 -3.12 -17.24
CA LYS A 136 -2.16 -2.06 -18.14
C LYS A 136 -1.00 -1.25 -17.56
N PRO A 137 0.23 -1.79 -17.56
CA PRO A 137 1.39 -1.16 -16.91
C PRO A 137 1.62 0.31 -17.29
N LYS A 138 1.43 0.67 -18.56
CA LYS A 138 1.64 2.04 -19.04
C LYS A 138 0.58 3.03 -18.53
N GLU A 139 -0.68 2.61 -18.43
CA GLU A 139 -1.76 3.45 -17.90
C GLU A 139 -1.56 3.67 -16.40
N VAL A 140 -1.22 2.61 -15.68
CA VAL A 140 -0.88 2.68 -14.24
C VAL A 140 0.32 3.57 -14.00
N ALA A 141 1.40 3.46 -14.78
CA ALA A 141 2.56 4.34 -14.65
C ALA A 141 2.21 5.82 -14.86
N LYS A 142 1.36 6.15 -15.84
CA LYS A 142 0.88 7.54 -16.07
C LYS A 142 0.03 8.05 -14.92
N PHE A 143 -0.80 7.18 -14.35
CA PHE A 143 -1.64 7.49 -13.20
C PHE A 143 -0.78 7.76 -11.96
N LEU A 144 0.17 6.87 -11.67
CA LEU A 144 1.07 7.00 -10.52
C LEU A 144 2.00 8.21 -10.64
N SER A 145 2.58 8.50 -11.82
CA SER A 145 3.45 9.67 -12.00
C SER A 145 2.71 11.00 -11.86
N LEU A 146 1.40 11.02 -12.09
CA LEU A 146 0.57 12.20 -11.84
C LEU A 146 0.46 12.51 -10.33
N ILE A 147 0.28 11.47 -9.52
CA ILE A 147 -0.03 11.58 -8.10
C ILE A 147 1.26 11.65 -7.27
N PHE A 148 2.29 10.91 -7.70
CA PHE A 148 3.58 10.78 -7.04
C PHE A 148 4.71 11.08 -8.05
N PRO A 149 4.97 12.36 -8.40
CA PRO A 149 5.92 12.72 -9.46
C PRO A 149 7.38 12.34 -9.19
N GLN A 150 7.68 11.88 -7.99
CA GLN A 150 9.01 11.45 -7.59
C GLN A 150 9.11 9.93 -7.38
N LEU A 151 8.02 9.19 -7.64
CA LEU A 151 7.99 7.74 -7.53
C LEU A 151 8.82 7.10 -8.65
N HIS A 152 9.87 6.36 -8.30
CA HIS A 152 10.77 5.75 -9.28
C HIS A 152 11.01 4.25 -9.05
N SER A 153 10.59 3.72 -7.90
CA SER A 153 10.66 2.29 -7.57
C SER A 153 9.26 1.76 -7.29
N THR A 154 8.93 0.63 -7.90
CA THR A 154 7.80 -0.20 -7.47
C THR A 154 8.35 -1.54 -7.05
N GLU A 155 8.03 -1.95 -5.83
CA GLU A 155 8.50 -3.19 -5.23
C GLU A 155 7.32 -4.12 -5.01
N THR A 156 7.60 -5.41 -4.89
CA THR A 156 6.63 -6.45 -4.59
C THR A 156 7.22 -7.27 -3.44
N LEU A 157 7.42 -6.65 -2.26
CA LEU A 157 8.20 -7.26 -1.16
C LEU A 157 7.47 -8.37 -0.41
N HIS A 158 6.54 -9.07 -1.06
CA HIS A 158 5.94 -10.28 -0.54
C HIS A 158 7.00 -11.37 -0.22
N GLU A 159 8.18 -11.25 -0.84
CA GLU A 159 9.35 -12.12 -0.60
C GLU A 159 10.13 -11.79 0.69
N TYR A 160 10.03 -10.59 1.28
CA TYR A 160 10.87 -10.25 2.45
C TYR A 160 10.23 -10.58 3.81
N TRP A 161 8.90 -10.49 3.93
CA TRP A 161 8.23 -10.64 5.23
C TRP A 161 7.81 -12.07 5.59
N GLN A 162 7.71 -12.99 4.61
CA GLN A 162 7.44 -14.39 4.93
C GLN A 162 8.67 -15.14 5.45
N TYR A 163 9.88 -14.75 5.03
CA TYR A 163 11.10 -15.47 5.38
C TYR A 163 11.81 -14.92 6.64
N ASN A 164 11.66 -13.63 6.96
CA ASN A 164 12.36 -13.04 8.12
C ASN A 164 11.66 -13.20 9.49
N TRP A 165 10.45 -13.78 9.57
CA TRP A 165 9.80 -14.05 10.87
C TRP A 165 10.13 -15.43 11.46
N LYS A 166 10.79 -16.31 10.70
CA LYS A 166 11.46 -17.47 11.30
C LYS A 166 12.90 -17.09 11.52
N GLY A 167 13.30 -16.88 12.77
CA GLY A 167 14.66 -16.53 13.18
C GLY A 167 15.69 -17.64 12.95
N ASP A 168 15.49 -18.48 11.95
CA ASP A 168 16.36 -19.59 11.59
C ASP A 168 16.77 -19.40 10.12
N GLU A 169 18.08 -19.44 9.86
CA GLU A 169 18.76 -19.31 8.57
C GLU A 169 18.43 -20.44 7.56
N GLU A 170 17.22 -20.96 7.57
CA GLU A 170 16.77 -21.96 6.62
C GLU A 170 16.41 -21.26 5.31
N ALA A 171 17.14 -21.62 4.26
CA ALA A 171 17.16 -20.98 2.96
C ALA A 171 15.76 -20.55 2.49
N ALA A 172 15.63 -19.28 2.08
CA ALA A 172 14.41 -18.78 1.46
C ALA A 172 14.05 -19.69 0.27
N GLU A 173 13.01 -20.52 0.44
CA GLU A 173 12.46 -21.30 -0.67
C GLU A 173 12.07 -20.31 -1.76
N VAL A 174 12.63 -20.48 -2.96
CA VAL A 174 12.24 -19.64 -4.10
C VAL A 174 10.78 -19.96 -4.41
N ILE A 175 9.90 -18.98 -4.20
CA ILE A 175 8.48 -19.10 -4.53
C ILE A 175 8.36 -19.13 -6.06
N ASP A 176 8.31 -20.33 -6.64
CA ASP A 176 8.02 -20.55 -8.06
C ASP A 176 6.50 -20.50 -8.31
N ASP A 177 5.87 -19.37 -7.95
CA ASP A 177 4.48 -19.09 -8.28
C ASP A 177 4.42 -18.34 -9.62
N PRO A 178 3.91 -18.95 -10.70
CA PRO A 178 3.82 -18.30 -12.01
C PRO A 178 3.03 -16.99 -11.99
N GLN A 179 2.05 -16.84 -11.08
CA GLN A 179 1.27 -15.62 -10.95
C GLN A 179 2.10 -14.48 -10.34
N LEU A 180 2.91 -14.80 -9.32
CA LEU A 180 3.81 -13.85 -8.69
C LEU A 180 4.89 -13.39 -9.67
N ILE A 181 5.47 -14.34 -10.43
CA ILE A 181 6.48 -14.05 -11.46
C ILE A 181 5.91 -13.10 -12.53
N GLU A 182 4.71 -13.39 -13.04
CA GLU A 182 4.07 -12.53 -14.03
C GLU A 182 3.72 -11.14 -13.46
N SER A 183 3.23 -11.08 -12.22
CA SER A 183 2.98 -9.82 -11.51
C SER A 183 4.27 -8.98 -11.41
N ASN A 184 5.36 -9.57 -10.92
CA ASN A 184 6.68 -8.93 -10.81
C ASN A 184 7.14 -8.38 -12.16
N ARG A 185 6.96 -9.16 -13.23
CA ARG A 185 7.30 -8.75 -14.60
C ARG A 185 6.48 -7.55 -15.07
N LEU A 186 5.19 -7.50 -14.76
CA LEU A 186 4.32 -6.37 -15.13
C LEU A 186 4.67 -5.11 -14.34
N TRP A 187 4.95 -5.23 -13.04
CA TRP A 187 5.38 -4.10 -12.20
C TRP A 187 6.75 -3.55 -12.61
N LYS A 188 7.69 -4.39 -13.06
CA LYS A 188 8.94 -3.90 -13.67
C LYS A 188 8.72 -3.04 -14.93
N LYS A 189 7.66 -3.29 -15.70
CA LYS A 189 7.27 -2.41 -16.83
C LYS A 189 6.73 -1.07 -16.34
N VAL A 190 6.02 -1.03 -15.21
CA VAL A 190 5.56 0.21 -14.56
C VAL A 190 6.78 1.02 -14.15
N GLU A 191 7.71 0.41 -13.41
CA GLU A 191 8.96 1.05 -12.94
C GLU A 191 9.76 1.66 -14.10
N THR A 192 9.97 0.88 -15.17
CA THR A 192 10.66 1.35 -16.38
C THR A 192 9.95 2.54 -17.01
N SER A 193 8.60 2.53 -17.02
CA SER A 193 7.79 3.62 -17.58
C SER A 193 7.87 4.88 -16.72
N LEU A 194 7.83 4.75 -15.38
CA LEU A 194 8.00 5.85 -14.44
C LEU A 194 9.36 6.54 -14.63
N ARG A 195 10.45 5.76 -14.67
CA ARG A 195 11.80 6.28 -14.89
C ARG A 195 11.90 7.10 -16.19
N ARG A 196 11.35 6.59 -17.29
CA ARG A 196 11.33 7.31 -18.58
C ARG A 196 10.56 8.63 -18.49
N MET A 197 9.39 8.64 -17.83
CA MET A 197 8.58 9.85 -17.69
C MET A 197 9.29 10.92 -16.87
N HIS A 198 10.09 10.54 -15.88
CA HIS A 198 10.79 11.49 -15.01
C HIS A 198 12.10 12.02 -15.61
N THR A 199 12.70 11.31 -16.56
CA THR A 199 13.90 11.77 -17.29
C THR A 199 13.61 12.68 -18.48
N SER A 200 12.35 12.81 -18.91
CA SER A 200 11.95 13.59 -20.09
C SER A 200 11.47 15.01 -19.77
N VAL A 201 11.78 15.51 -18.56
CA VAL A 201 11.47 16.86 -18.07
C VAL A 201 12.77 17.60 -17.84
#